data_AF-A0A9E0QYK2-F1
#
_entry.id   AF-A0A9E0QYK2-F1
#
_cell.length_a   1.000
_cell.length_b   1.000
_cell.length_c   1.000
_cell.angle_alpha   90.00
_cell.angle_beta   90.00
_cell.angle_gamma   90.00
#
_symmetry.space_group_name_H-M   'P 1'
#
loop_
_entity.id
_entity.type
_entity.pdbx_description
1 polymer ?
#
loop_
_entity_poly.entity_id
_entity_poly.type
_entity_poly.pdbx_seq_one_letter_code
_entity_poly.pdbx_strand_id
1 'polypeptide(L)'
;MRDLDDLRRAVAREGAIARVVIAATRGSTPRAAGAAMLVWPDGQSGSIGGGRLEHEAAGAARALLTEGVGIRVLRQALGPALGQCCGGAVVLVIERFDRQSVEEAASTLAETGLWARRIEAGAGDPPRMARQGGDATITWSDGWLIERLPPRHPVVIHGAGHVGRALAEMLAPLPDLAVKLADTRAEMLRNMPAAITPSDHPLRALSAAQDTATHVIVTHDHALDLELCHQLLQRPFASAGLIGSATK
;
A
#
# COMPACT_ATOMS: atom_id res chain seq x y z
N MET A 1 -4.36 -3.63 -4.85
CA MET A 1 -2.92 -3.81 -5.15
C MET A 1 -2.10 -2.64 -4.62
N ARG A 2 -1.79 -2.63 -3.31
CA ARG A 2 -1.03 -1.55 -2.63
C ARG A 2 0.46 -1.54 -2.98
N ASP A 3 0.93 -2.69 -3.41
CA ASP A 3 2.31 -3.07 -3.73
C ASP A 3 2.69 -2.78 -5.20
N LEU A 4 1.93 -1.93 -5.92
CA LEU A 4 2.13 -1.71 -7.37
C LEU A 4 3.55 -1.23 -7.72
N ASP A 5 4.13 -0.34 -6.91
CA ASP A 5 5.49 0.17 -7.16
C ASP A 5 6.55 -0.93 -6.95
N ASP A 6 6.38 -1.78 -5.94
CA ASP A 6 7.24 -2.94 -5.70
C ASP A 6 7.06 -3.98 -6.81
N LEU A 7 5.82 -4.21 -7.24
CA LEU A 7 5.47 -5.11 -8.33
C LEU A 7 6.14 -4.67 -9.64
N ARG A 8 6.03 -3.39 -10.00
CA ARG A 8 6.71 -2.81 -11.17
C ARG A 8 8.22 -2.98 -11.11
N ARG A 9 8.84 -2.68 -9.95
CA ARG A 9 10.29 -2.86 -9.75
C ARG A 9 10.72 -4.32 -9.91
N ALA A 10 9.96 -5.25 -9.32
CA ALA A 10 10.26 -6.67 -9.40
C ALA A 10 10.08 -7.21 -10.83
N VAL A 11 8.98 -6.86 -11.51
CA VAL A 11 8.77 -7.20 -12.93
C VAL A 11 9.88 -6.65 -13.82
N ALA A 12 10.31 -5.40 -13.61
CA ALA A 12 11.38 -4.79 -14.39
C ALA A 12 12.72 -5.55 -14.24
N ARG A 13 12.97 -6.16 -13.08
CA ARG A 13 14.19 -6.91 -12.77
C ARG A 13 14.11 -8.37 -13.25
N GLU A 14 13.00 -9.04 -13.00
CA GLU A 14 12.85 -10.50 -13.19
C GLU A 14 12.16 -10.87 -14.52
N GLY A 15 11.56 -9.90 -15.21
CA GLY A 15 10.77 -10.10 -16.42
C GLY A 15 9.34 -10.58 -16.15
N ALA A 16 9.18 -11.62 -15.33
CA ALA A 16 7.88 -12.09 -14.85
C ALA A 16 7.95 -12.56 -13.39
N ILE A 17 6.92 -12.23 -12.62
CA ILE A 17 6.80 -12.61 -11.21
C ILE A 17 5.37 -13.05 -10.89
N ALA A 18 5.19 -13.72 -9.75
CA ALA A 18 3.89 -14.07 -9.22
C ALA A 18 3.58 -13.21 -7.99
N ARG A 19 2.39 -12.61 -7.95
CA ARG A 19 1.84 -11.94 -6.78
C ARG A 19 0.88 -12.88 -6.08
N VAL A 20 1.10 -13.13 -4.79
CA VAL A 20 0.21 -13.92 -3.93
C VAL A 20 -0.52 -12.96 -3.00
N VAL A 21 -1.85 -12.96 -3.02
CA VAL A 21 -2.68 -12.13 -2.12
C VAL A 21 -3.65 -12.98 -1.31
N ILE A 22 -3.82 -12.66 -0.03
CA ILE A 22 -4.91 -13.21 0.80
C ILE A 22 -6.20 -12.55 0.35
N ALA A 23 -7.01 -13.28 -0.41
CA ALA A 23 -8.26 -12.79 -0.98
C ALA A 23 -9.47 -13.00 -0.05
N ALA A 24 -9.36 -13.90 0.94
CA ALA A 24 -10.33 -14.05 2.01
C ALA A 24 -9.72 -14.77 3.21
N THR A 25 -10.24 -14.49 4.41
CA THR A 25 -9.89 -15.18 5.65
C THR A 25 -11.14 -15.74 6.32
N ARG A 26 -10.96 -16.79 7.12
CA ARG A 26 -11.98 -17.36 8.01
C ARG A 26 -11.32 -17.78 9.33
N GLY A 27 -11.89 -17.38 10.46
CA GLY A 27 -11.30 -17.66 11.77
C GLY A 27 -10.02 -16.87 12.02
N SER A 28 -9.17 -17.36 12.93
CA SER A 28 -7.91 -16.70 13.28
C SER A 28 -6.85 -16.93 12.21
N THR A 29 -6.34 -15.85 11.61
CA THR A 29 -5.31 -15.87 10.57
C THR A 29 -4.18 -14.89 10.92
N PRO A 30 -2.92 -15.17 10.54
CA PRO A 30 -1.76 -14.34 10.90
C PRO A 30 -1.77 -12.96 10.22
N ARG A 31 -2.41 -12.85 9.05
CA ARG A 31 -2.65 -11.59 8.33
C ARG A 31 -4.09 -11.53 7.83
N ALA A 32 -4.56 -10.31 7.61
CA ALA A 32 -5.89 -10.02 7.08
C ALA A 32 -5.93 -10.14 5.54
N ALA A 33 -7.15 -10.15 4.98
CA ALA A 33 -7.33 -10.03 3.54
C ALA A 33 -6.67 -8.73 3.02
N GLY A 34 -6.03 -8.82 1.85
CA GLY A 34 -5.22 -7.73 1.29
C GLY A 34 -3.73 -7.84 1.54
N ALA A 35 -3.28 -8.65 2.52
CA ALA A 35 -1.86 -8.96 2.66
C ALA A 35 -1.35 -9.71 1.42
N ALA A 36 -0.19 -9.31 0.93
CA ALA A 36 0.39 -9.86 -0.29
C ALA A 36 1.90 -10.09 -0.16
N MET A 37 2.41 -10.98 -1.01
CA MET A 37 3.84 -11.19 -1.24
C MET A 37 4.10 -11.37 -2.74
N LEU A 38 5.30 -11.00 -3.16
CA LEU A 38 5.81 -11.18 -4.51
C LEU A 38 6.79 -12.35 -4.52
N VAL A 39 6.72 -13.21 -5.54
CA VAL A 39 7.55 -14.40 -5.69
C VAL A 39 8.08 -14.46 -7.10
N TRP A 40 9.37 -14.76 -7.23
CA TRP A 40 10.04 -14.98 -8.51
C TRP A 40 10.90 -16.25 -8.44
N PRO A 41 11.56 -16.70 -9.52
CA PRO A 41 12.15 -18.04 -9.60
C PRO A 41 13.13 -18.39 -8.48
N ASP A 42 13.88 -17.42 -7.95
CA ASP A 42 14.91 -17.61 -6.93
C ASP A 42 14.70 -16.76 -5.66
N GLY A 43 13.71 -15.87 -5.59
CA GLY A 43 13.45 -15.04 -4.41
C GLY A 43 11.98 -14.70 -4.16
N GLN A 44 11.76 -13.87 -3.13
CA GLN A 44 10.45 -13.36 -2.72
C GLN A 44 10.58 -12.07 -1.90
N SER A 45 9.50 -11.29 -1.83
CA SER A 45 9.38 -10.06 -1.02
C SER A 45 7.95 -9.93 -0.45
N GLY A 46 7.80 -9.29 0.72
CA GLY A 46 6.51 -9.21 1.41
C GLY A 46 6.18 -10.46 2.23
N SER A 47 5.00 -10.47 2.87
CA SER A 47 4.59 -11.53 3.79
C SER A 47 3.07 -11.66 3.85
N ILE A 48 2.58 -12.90 3.85
CA ILE A 48 1.17 -13.25 4.04
C ILE A 48 0.91 -13.95 5.38
N GLY A 49 1.92 -14.05 6.25
CA GLY A 49 1.74 -14.55 7.61
C GLY A 49 2.84 -15.42 8.19
N GLY A 50 3.91 -15.68 7.44
CA GLY A 50 5.06 -16.47 7.88
C GLY A 50 4.86 -17.99 7.81
N GLY A 51 5.95 -18.71 8.06
CA GLY A 51 5.96 -20.15 8.30
C GLY A 51 5.57 -21.00 7.09
N ARG A 52 4.87 -22.11 7.34
CA ARG A 52 4.50 -23.10 6.31
C ARG A 52 3.60 -22.52 5.21
N LEU A 53 2.66 -21.65 5.56
CA LEU A 53 1.77 -20.99 4.61
C LEU A 53 2.55 -20.27 3.51
N GLU A 54 3.56 -19.49 3.87
CA GLU A 54 4.39 -18.76 2.90
C GLU A 54 5.21 -19.70 2.03
N HIS A 55 5.78 -20.76 2.62
CA HIS A 55 6.56 -21.73 1.87
C HIS A 55 5.72 -22.46 0.80
N GLU A 56 4.53 -22.92 1.17
CA GLU A 56 3.61 -23.59 0.25
C GLU A 56 3.10 -22.64 -0.84
N ALA A 57 2.75 -21.42 -0.46
CA ALA A 57 2.30 -20.40 -1.40
C ALA A 57 3.42 -19.99 -2.38
N ALA A 58 4.67 -19.87 -1.93
CA ALA A 58 5.81 -19.60 -2.78
C ALA A 58 6.10 -20.75 -3.76
N GLY A 59 6.00 -22.00 -3.29
CA GLY A 59 6.11 -23.18 -4.15
C GLY A 59 5.04 -23.20 -5.26
N ALA A 60 3.77 -22.94 -4.89
CA ALA A 60 2.68 -22.87 -5.86
C ALA A 60 2.84 -21.69 -6.84
N ALA A 61 3.36 -20.56 -6.38
CA ALA A 61 3.65 -19.40 -7.21
C ALA A 61 4.75 -19.68 -8.24
N ARG A 62 5.82 -20.38 -7.85
CA ARG A 62 6.89 -20.79 -8.78
C ARG A 62 6.42 -21.84 -9.79
N ALA A 63 5.56 -22.77 -9.37
CA ALA A 63 4.92 -23.70 -10.29
C ALA A 63 4.05 -22.96 -11.32
N LEU A 64 3.22 -22.01 -10.88
CA LEU A 64 2.40 -21.16 -11.76
C LEU A 64 3.25 -20.41 -12.80
N LEU A 65 4.38 -19.83 -12.37
CA LEU A 65 5.33 -19.16 -13.28
C LEU A 65 5.90 -20.12 -14.33
N THR A 66 6.28 -21.33 -13.92
CA THR A 66 6.86 -22.36 -14.78
C THR A 66 5.84 -22.90 -15.79
N GLU A 67 4.61 -23.14 -15.35
CA GLU A 67 3.50 -23.61 -16.19
C GLU A 67 2.98 -22.51 -17.14
N GLY A 68 3.32 -21.25 -16.87
CA GLY A 68 2.85 -20.10 -17.63
C GLY A 68 1.37 -19.77 -17.43
N VAL A 69 0.76 -20.27 -16.35
CA VAL A 69 -0.64 -20.02 -16.00
C VAL A 69 -0.79 -18.58 -15.51
N GLY A 70 -1.86 -17.90 -15.93
CA GLY A 70 -2.09 -16.50 -15.53
C GLY A 70 -2.53 -16.34 -14.08
N ILE A 71 -3.42 -17.21 -13.60
CA ILE A 71 -4.04 -17.09 -12.28
C ILE A 71 -4.35 -18.45 -11.64
N ARG A 72 -4.18 -18.55 -10.32
CA ARG A 72 -4.54 -19.73 -9.52
C ARG A 72 -5.12 -19.31 -8.17
N VAL A 73 -6.12 -20.05 -7.70
CA VAL A 73 -6.82 -19.83 -6.44
C VAL A 73 -6.64 -21.05 -5.55
N LEU A 74 -6.08 -20.84 -4.36
CA LEU A 74 -5.81 -21.91 -3.41
C LEU A 74 -6.55 -21.65 -2.10
N ARG A 75 -7.18 -22.67 -1.55
CA ARG A 75 -7.75 -22.63 -0.20
C ARG A 75 -6.84 -23.40 0.75
N GLN A 76 -6.33 -22.71 1.76
CA GLN A 76 -5.42 -23.29 2.74
C GLN A 76 -6.04 -23.24 4.15
N ALA A 77 -6.13 -24.40 4.81
CA ALA A 77 -6.51 -24.47 6.22
C ALA A 77 -5.26 -24.31 7.09
N LEU A 78 -5.26 -23.37 8.04
CA LEU A 78 -4.10 -23.00 8.85
C LEU A 78 -3.91 -23.88 10.10
N GLY A 79 -4.80 -24.87 10.31
CA GLY A 79 -4.84 -25.70 11.52
C GLY A 79 -3.57 -26.56 11.77
N PRO A 80 -3.60 -27.43 12.80
CA PRO A 80 -2.44 -28.19 13.27
C PRO A 80 -1.69 -28.98 12.18
N ALA A 81 -2.39 -29.35 11.11
CA ALA A 81 -1.83 -30.01 9.93
C ALA A 81 -0.70 -29.21 9.24
N LEU A 82 -0.63 -27.88 9.41
CA LEU A 82 0.46 -27.04 8.91
C LEU A 82 1.51 -26.65 9.97
N GLY A 83 1.38 -27.16 11.20
CA GLY A 83 2.27 -26.78 12.31
C GLY A 83 2.16 -25.32 12.72
N GLN A 84 1.00 -24.68 12.50
CA GLN A 84 0.74 -23.28 12.84
C GLN A 84 -0.22 -23.16 14.04
N CYS A 85 -0.09 -22.07 14.80
CA CYS A 85 -0.93 -21.80 15.97
C CYS A 85 -2.35 -21.31 15.61
N CYS A 86 -2.57 -20.88 14.37
CA CYS A 86 -3.82 -20.27 13.92
C CYS A 86 -4.80 -21.33 13.38
N GLY A 87 -5.98 -21.50 13.99
CA GLY A 87 -6.98 -22.50 13.53
C GLY A 87 -7.84 -22.09 12.32
N GLY A 88 -7.54 -20.97 11.65
CA GLY A 88 -8.35 -20.42 10.57
C GLY A 88 -8.13 -21.06 9.20
N ALA A 89 -8.62 -20.40 8.16
CA ALA A 89 -8.36 -20.73 6.76
C ALA A 89 -8.24 -19.45 5.93
N VAL A 90 -7.43 -19.52 4.88
CA VAL A 90 -7.24 -18.44 3.92
C VAL A 90 -7.58 -18.90 2.51
N VAL A 91 -8.03 -17.97 1.68
CA VAL A 91 -8.05 -18.14 0.23
C VAL A 91 -6.96 -17.26 -0.35
N LEU A 92 -6.01 -17.86 -1.04
CA LEU A 92 -4.92 -17.21 -1.75
C LEU A 92 -5.27 -17.09 -3.22
N VAL A 93 -4.94 -15.95 -3.82
CA VAL A 93 -4.98 -15.75 -5.26
C VAL A 93 -3.56 -15.45 -5.70
N ILE A 94 -3.06 -16.25 -6.64
CA ILE A 94 -1.71 -16.20 -7.20
C ILE A 94 -1.84 -15.74 -8.64
N GLU A 95 -1.22 -14.63 -8.98
CA GLU A 95 -1.35 -13.95 -10.27
C GLU A 95 0.02 -13.75 -10.89
N ARG A 96 0.19 -14.14 -12.16
CA ARG A 96 1.41 -13.85 -12.92
C ARG A 96 1.35 -12.42 -13.45
N PHE A 97 2.41 -11.66 -13.18
CA PHE A 97 2.65 -10.34 -13.75
C PHE A 97 3.90 -10.34 -14.62
N ASP A 98 3.79 -9.69 -15.77
CA ASP A 98 4.89 -9.33 -16.65
C ASP A 98 4.83 -7.82 -16.94
N ARG A 99 5.72 -7.33 -17.81
CA ARG A 99 5.80 -5.90 -18.13
C ARG A 99 4.51 -5.35 -18.72
N GLN A 100 3.78 -6.12 -19.50
CA GLN A 100 2.54 -5.66 -20.09
C GLN A 100 1.43 -5.63 -19.03
N SER A 101 1.23 -6.74 -18.32
CA SER A 101 0.12 -6.85 -17.37
C SER A 101 0.27 -5.94 -16.15
N VAL A 102 1.51 -5.61 -15.73
CA VAL A 102 1.72 -4.65 -14.65
C VAL A 102 1.33 -3.23 -15.04
N GLU A 103 1.58 -2.83 -16.29
CA GLU A 103 1.23 -1.50 -16.78
C GLU A 103 -0.27 -1.37 -17.08
N GLU A 104 -0.90 -2.43 -17.60
CA GLU A 104 -2.37 -2.50 -17.72
C GLU A 104 -3.04 -2.36 -16.34
N ALA A 105 -2.51 -3.05 -15.33
CA ALA A 105 -3.01 -2.95 -13.97
C ALA A 105 -2.82 -1.54 -13.40
N ALA A 106 -1.69 -0.91 -13.67
CA ALA A 106 -1.42 0.45 -13.22
C ALA A 106 -2.33 1.50 -13.88
N SER A 107 -2.59 1.38 -15.19
CA SER A 107 -3.52 2.27 -15.91
C SER A 107 -4.92 2.14 -15.34
N THR A 108 -5.40 0.90 -15.19
CA THR A 108 -6.74 0.61 -14.63
C THR A 108 -6.88 1.20 -13.22
N LEU A 109 -5.84 1.08 -12.40
CA LEU A 109 -5.82 1.65 -11.05
C LEU A 109 -5.80 3.17 -11.03
N ALA A 110 -5.05 3.79 -11.94
CA ALA A 110 -5.00 5.25 -12.06
C ALA A 110 -6.36 5.83 -12.48
N GLU A 111 -7.08 5.13 -13.35
CA GLU A 111 -8.38 5.57 -13.87
C GLU A 111 -9.53 5.32 -12.89
N THR A 112 -9.54 4.16 -12.23
CA THR A 112 -10.72 3.70 -11.47
C THR A 112 -10.51 3.62 -9.96
N GLY A 113 -9.26 3.57 -9.49
CA GLY A 113 -8.93 3.21 -8.11
C GLY A 113 -9.21 1.74 -7.76
N LEU A 114 -9.60 0.92 -8.74
CA LEU A 114 -10.03 -0.46 -8.57
C LEU A 114 -9.17 -1.39 -9.43
N TRP A 115 -8.71 -2.50 -8.85
CA TRP A 115 -8.11 -3.60 -9.59
C TRP A 115 -9.11 -4.75 -9.62
N ALA A 116 -9.86 -4.84 -10.72
CA ALA A 116 -10.86 -5.87 -10.94
C ALA A 116 -10.37 -6.86 -12.00
N ARG A 117 -10.41 -8.15 -11.67
CA ARG A 117 -10.13 -9.24 -12.62
C ARG A 117 -11.09 -10.39 -12.43
N ARG A 118 -11.34 -11.10 -13.52
CA ARG A 118 -12.19 -12.28 -13.54
C ARG A 118 -11.38 -13.50 -13.16
N ILE A 119 -11.93 -14.31 -12.26
CA ILE A 119 -11.41 -15.61 -11.88
C ILE A 119 -12.14 -16.65 -12.73
N GLU A 120 -11.43 -17.15 -13.75
CA GLU A 120 -11.99 -18.14 -14.68
C GLU A 120 -12.29 -19.48 -14.02
N ALA A 121 -13.26 -20.20 -14.59
CA ALA A 121 -13.57 -21.56 -14.17
C ALA A 121 -12.31 -22.44 -14.33
N GLY A 122 -11.96 -23.19 -13.29
CA GLY A 122 -10.74 -24.01 -13.27
C GLY A 122 -9.51 -23.32 -12.66
N ALA A 123 -9.58 -22.03 -12.32
CA ALA A 123 -8.50 -21.36 -11.59
C ALA A 123 -8.32 -21.90 -10.15
N GLY A 124 -9.32 -22.60 -9.60
CA GLY A 124 -9.29 -23.23 -8.27
C GLY A 124 -10.59 -23.00 -7.50
N ASP A 125 -10.48 -22.88 -6.17
CA ASP A 125 -11.64 -22.84 -5.25
C ASP A 125 -11.91 -21.44 -4.66
N PRO A 126 -12.64 -20.54 -5.38
CA PRO A 126 -13.01 -19.24 -4.84
C PRO A 126 -13.91 -19.35 -3.60
N PRO A 127 -14.00 -18.30 -2.76
CA PRO A 127 -14.90 -18.31 -1.61
C PRO A 127 -16.37 -18.31 -2.05
N ARG A 128 -17.19 -19.15 -1.39
CA ARG A 128 -18.64 -19.28 -1.67
C ARG A 128 -19.47 -18.04 -1.28
N MET A 129 -18.95 -17.15 -0.44
CA MET A 129 -19.62 -15.91 -0.03
C MET A 129 -18.64 -14.77 0.05
N ALA A 130 -19.10 -13.61 -0.40
CA ALA A 130 -18.30 -12.44 -0.67
C ALA A 130 -18.91 -11.18 -0.05
N ARG A 131 -18.91 -11.10 1.29
CA ARG A 131 -19.03 -9.83 1.97
C ARG A 131 -18.11 -9.85 3.18
N GLN A 132 -16.91 -9.32 3.00
CA GLN A 132 -16.22 -8.65 4.10
C GLN A 132 -16.78 -7.22 4.08
N GLY A 133 -17.14 -6.65 5.24
CA GLY A 133 -18.02 -5.48 5.40
C GLY A 133 -17.60 -4.19 4.68
N GLY A 134 -18.29 -3.08 4.95
CA GLY A 134 -18.21 -1.82 4.18
C GLY A 134 -16.83 -1.15 4.03
N ASP A 135 -15.79 -1.66 4.70
CA ASP A 135 -14.39 -1.20 4.62
C ASP A 135 -13.45 -2.25 3.98
N ALA A 136 -13.99 -3.28 3.34
CA ALA A 136 -13.19 -4.34 2.74
C ALA A 136 -12.42 -3.85 1.51
N THR A 137 -11.10 -3.92 1.60
CA THR A 137 -10.18 -3.64 0.49
C THR A 137 -10.24 -4.71 -0.62
N ILE A 138 -10.84 -5.87 -0.34
CA ILE A 138 -11.03 -6.96 -1.30
C ILE A 138 -12.49 -7.41 -1.29
N THR A 139 -13.10 -7.44 -2.47
CA THR A 139 -14.49 -7.90 -2.69
C THR A 139 -14.51 -8.97 -3.78
N TRP A 140 -15.32 -10.01 -3.56
CA TRP A 140 -15.64 -11.00 -4.60
C TRP A 140 -17.05 -10.71 -5.15
N SER A 141 -17.28 -10.81 -6.45
CA SER A 141 -18.62 -10.61 -7.02
C SER A 141 -18.75 -11.35 -8.34
N ASP A 142 -19.65 -12.33 -8.46
CA ASP A 142 -19.94 -13.02 -9.73
C ASP A 142 -18.70 -13.51 -10.51
N GLY A 143 -17.75 -14.12 -9.79
CA GLY A 143 -16.47 -14.58 -10.35
C GLY A 143 -15.41 -13.49 -10.52
N TRP A 144 -15.71 -12.24 -10.18
CA TRP A 144 -14.72 -11.17 -10.11
C TRP A 144 -14.08 -11.11 -8.74
N LEU A 145 -12.79 -10.78 -8.74
CA LEU A 145 -12.08 -10.32 -7.56
C LEU A 145 -11.69 -8.86 -7.76
N ILE A 146 -12.13 -8.02 -6.84
CA ILE A 146 -12.01 -6.57 -6.90
C ILE A 146 -11.18 -6.14 -5.69
N GLU A 147 -9.99 -5.62 -5.94
CA GLU A 147 -9.19 -4.95 -4.93
C GLU A 147 -9.34 -3.43 -5.05
N ARG A 148 -9.72 -2.76 -3.97
CA ARG A 148 -9.72 -1.30 -3.87
C ARG A 148 -8.38 -0.86 -3.31
N LEU A 149 -7.69 0.04 -4.00
CA LEU A 149 -6.66 0.80 -3.30
C LEU A 149 -7.36 1.86 -2.46
N PRO A 150 -7.17 1.88 -1.13
CA PRO A 150 -7.57 3.04 -0.37
C PRO A 150 -6.76 4.25 -0.88
N PRO A 151 -7.35 5.47 -0.87
CA PRO A 151 -6.56 6.67 -1.12
C PRO A 151 -5.41 6.74 -0.11
N ARG A 152 -4.23 7.16 -0.59
CA ARG A 152 -3.09 7.40 0.30
C ARG A 152 -3.44 8.53 1.28
N HIS A 153 -3.15 8.33 2.55
CA HIS A 153 -3.35 9.33 3.59
C HIS A 153 -2.41 10.51 3.36
N PRO A 154 -2.92 11.75 3.17
CA PRO A 154 -2.07 12.89 2.90
C PRO A 154 -1.31 13.33 4.16
N VAL A 155 0.01 13.49 4.04
CA VAL A 155 0.87 14.04 5.09
C VAL A 155 1.57 15.28 4.54
N VAL A 156 1.30 16.44 5.15
CA VAL A 156 1.91 17.71 4.76
C VAL A 156 2.89 18.14 5.85
N ILE A 157 4.18 18.14 5.51
CA ILE A 157 5.26 18.57 6.39
C ILE A 157 5.63 20.01 6.02
N HIS A 158 5.47 20.91 6.97
CA HIS A 158 5.79 22.33 6.85
C HIS A 158 7.16 22.58 7.48
N GLY A 159 8.14 22.91 6.65
CA GLY A 159 9.55 23.09 7.02
C GLY A 159 10.41 21.93 6.51
N ALA A 160 11.33 22.23 5.59
CA ALA A 160 12.29 21.28 5.02
C ALA A 160 13.67 21.34 5.69
N GLY A 161 13.74 21.80 6.95
CA GLY A 161 14.94 21.68 7.77
C GLY A 161 15.32 20.22 8.07
N HIS A 162 16.41 20.00 8.81
CA HIS A 162 16.93 18.66 9.12
C HIS A 162 15.85 17.67 9.59
N VAL A 163 14.97 18.11 10.50
CA VAL A 163 13.88 17.27 11.03
C VAL A 163 12.83 16.97 9.97
N GLY A 164 12.31 18.00 9.29
CA GLY A 164 11.26 17.81 8.29
C GLY A 164 11.69 16.97 7.09
N ARG A 165 12.94 17.12 6.66
CA ARG A 165 13.52 16.29 5.60
C ARG A 165 13.66 14.82 6.03
N ALA A 166 14.20 14.57 7.22
CA ALA A 166 14.32 13.22 7.76
C ALA A 166 12.95 12.53 7.90
N LEU A 167 11.94 13.25 8.40
CA LEU A 167 10.57 12.76 8.47
C LEU A 167 10.00 12.45 7.09
N ALA A 168 10.18 13.35 6.13
CA ALA A 168 9.67 13.15 4.77
C ALA A 168 10.32 11.92 4.10
N GLU A 169 11.64 11.76 4.23
CA GLU A 169 12.39 10.63 3.68
C GLU A 169 12.04 9.29 4.37
N MET A 170 11.76 9.32 5.68
CA MET A 170 11.31 8.14 6.43
C MET A 170 9.89 7.70 6.05
N LEU A 171 8.99 8.66 5.80
CA LEU A 171 7.58 8.40 5.49
C LEU A 171 7.34 8.08 4.01
N ALA A 172 8.16 8.62 3.10
CA ALA A 172 8.00 8.46 1.66
C ALA A 172 7.94 7.00 1.15
N PRO A 173 8.65 6.02 1.74
CA PRO A 173 8.56 4.62 1.34
C PRO A 173 7.25 3.93 1.76
N LEU A 174 6.47 4.53 2.66
CA LEU A 174 5.24 3.91 3.15
C LEU A 174 4.13 4.03 2.09
N PRO A 175 3.60 2.91 1.57
CA PRO A 175 2.70 2.92 0.41
C PRO A 175 1.34 3.57 0.69
N ASP A 176 0.97 3.67 1.97
CA ASP A 176 -0.30 4.24 2.41
C ASP A 176 -0.22 5.77 2.64
N LEU A 177 0.95 6.40 2.48
CA LEU A 177 1.13 7.84 2.71
C LEU A 177 1.43 8.60 1.42
N ALA A 178 0.82 9.78 1.29
CA ALA A 178 1.15 10.75 0.25
C ALA A 178 1.86 11.94 0.91
N VAL A 179 3.20 11.94 0.85
CA VAL A 179 4.04 12.91 1.55
C VAL A 179 4.26 14.16 0.70
N LYS A 180 3.92 15.32 1.26
CA LYS A 180 4.25 16.64 0.71
C LYS A 180 5.19 17.36 1.67
N LEU A 181 6.30 17.89 1.16
CA LEU A 181 7.25 18.70 1.93
C LEU A 181 7.24 20.14 1.42
N ALA A 182 6.99 21.09 2.32
CA ALA A 182 6.85 22.50 1.99
C ALA A 182 7.89 23.37 2.70
N ASP A 183 8.57 24.25 1.98
CA ASP A 183 9.49 25.24 2.53
C ASP A 183 9.62 26.41 1.56
N THR A 184 9.83 27.62 2.07
CA THR A 184 10.03 28.82 1.23
C THR A 184 11.40 28.84 0.56
N ARG A 185 12.36 28.08 1.09
CA ARG A 185 13.73 27.97 0.58
C ARG A 185 13.82 26.89 -0.50
N ALA A 186 13.88 27.32 -1.75
CA ALA A 186 13.90 26.42 -2.91
C ALA A 186 15.08 25.42 -2.90
N GLU A 187 16.21 25.77 -2.30
CA GLU A 187 17.37 24.90 -2.13
C GLU A 187 17.10 23.70 -1.20
N MET A 188 16.23 23.87 -0.21
CA MET A 188 15.89 22.81 0.75
C MET A 188 15.04 21.71 0.12
N LEU A 189 14.34 22.03 -0.98
CA LEU A 189 13.47 21.12 -1.72
C LEU A 189 14.18 20.40 -2.88
N ARG A 190 15.51 20.51 -2.98
CA ARG A 190 16.30 19.83 -4.01
C ARG A 190 16.72 18.42 -3.60
N ASN A 191 16.97 17.57 -4.59
CA ASN A 191 17.49 16.20 -4.42
C ASN A 191 16.66 15.34 -3.48
N MET A 192 15.33 15.47 -3.53
CA MET A 192 14.42 14.65 -2.74
C MET A 192 14.04 13.38 -3.50
N PRO A 193 13.74 12.27 -2.79
CA PRO A 193 13.10 11.11 -3.40
C PRO A 193 11.86 11.51 -4.22
N ALA A 194 11.68 10.89 -5.38
CA ALA A 194 10.54 11.18 -6.27
C ALA A 194 9.16 10.93 -5.63
N ALA A 195 9.11 10.13 -4.56
CA ALA A 195 7.89 9.88 -3.79
C ALA A 195 7.44 11.07 -2.92
N ILE A 196 8.28 12.10 -2.74
CA ILE A 196 7.95 13.31 -1.99
C ILE A 196 7.50 14.40 -2.95
N THR A 197 6.31 14.95 -2.72
CA THR A 197 5.79 16.09 -3.49
C THR A 197 6.33 17.41 -2.91
N PRO A 198 7.14 18.20 -3.63
CA PRO A 198 7.58 19.51 -3.16
C PRO A 198 6.43 20.54 -3.16
N SER A 199 6.50 21.50 -2.25
CA SER A 199 5.73 22.75 -2.33
C SER A 199 6.60 23.93 -1.93
N ASP A 200 6.57 24.98 -2.74
CA ASP A 200 7.39 26.19 -2.59
C ASP A 200 6.95 27.13 -1.47
N HIS A 201 5.84 26.84 -0.78
CA HIS A 201 5.38 27.66 0.34
C HIS A 201 4.49 26.88 1.32
N PRO A 202 4.80 26.86 2.63
CA PRO A 202 3.99 26.15 3.65
C PRO A 202 2.51 26.55 3.69
N LEU A 203 2.20 27.85 3.67
CA LEU A 203 0.79 28.31 3.62
C LEU A 203 0.05 27.83 2.37
N ARG A 204 0.70 27.83 1.20
CA ARG A 204 0.10 27.31 -0.04
C ARG A 204 -0.13 25.80 0.05
N ALA A 205 0.81 25.06 0.63
CA ALA A 205 0.68 23.64 0.88
C ALA A 205 -0.50 23.33 1.83
N LEU A 206 -0.68 24.17 2.87
CA LEU A 206 -1.82 24.11 3.78
C LEU A 206 -3.13 24.37 3.05
N SER A 207 -3.25 25.47 2.29
CA SER A 207 -4.49 25.81 1.59
C SER A 207 -4.92 24.71 0.62
N ALA A 208 -3.97 24.11 -0.11
CA ALA A 208 -4.22 23.04 -1.07
C ALA A 208 -4.34 21.62 -0.45
N ALA A 209 -4.24 21.48 0.87
CA ALA A 209 -4.35 20.18 1.53
C ALA A 209 -5.79 19.67 1.57
N GLN A 210 -5.94 18.34 1.56
CA GLN A 210 -7.22 17.66 1.77
C GLN A 210 -7.64 17.77 3.24
N ASP A 211 -8.94 17.76 3.51
CA ASP A 211 -9.50 17.81 4.88
C ASP A 211 -9.15 16.58 5.73
N THR A 212 -8.67 15.51 5.10
CA THR A 212 -8.16 14.30 5.75
C THR A 212 -6.66 14.35 6.01
N ALA A 213 -5.98 15.46 5.72
CA ALA A 213 -4.53 15.55 5.85
C ALA A 213 -4.06 15.57 7.31
N THR A 214 -2.93 14.90 7.55
CA THR A 214 -2.10 15.10 8.74
C THR A 214 -1.07 16.19 8.46
N HIS A 215 -1.01 17.18 9.34
CA HIS A 215 -0.06 18.29 9.25
C HIS A 215 1.05 18.17 10.29
N VAL A 216 2.30 18.33 9.85
CA VAL A 216 3.48 18.33 10.71
C VAL A 216 4.20 19.65 10.53
N ILE A 217 4.14 20.52 11.53
CA ILE A 217 4.75 21.85 11.52
C ILE A 217 6.10 21.77 12.22
N VAL A 218 7.16 21.84 11.42
CA VAL A 218 8.56 21.72 11.84
C VAL A 218 9.42 22.87 11.28
N THR A 219 8.81 24.05 11.13
CA THR A 219 9.53 25.24 10.69
C THR A 219 10.40 25.78 11.84
N HIS A 220 11.30 26.70 11.49
CA HIS A 220 12.12 27.44 12.45
C HIS A 220 11.60 28.88 12.68
N ASP A 221 10.51 29.25 12.00
CA ASP A 221 9.94 30.60 12.02
C ASP A 221 8.66 30.59 12.85
N HIS A 222 8.72 31.25 14.01
CA HIS A 222 7.60 31.32 14.94
C HIS A 222 6.37 32.04 14.37
N ALA A 223 6.57 33.07 13.53
CA ALA A 223 5.45 33.79 12.94
C ALA A 223 4.74 32.91 11.90
N LEU A 224 5.51 32.15 11.12
CA LEU A 224 4.98 31.19 10.17
C LEU A 224 4.27 30.02 10.87
N ASP A 225 4.85 29.48 11.95
CA ASP A 225 4.21 28.43 12.75
C ASP A 225 2.86 28.90 13.32
N LEU A 226 2.81 30.11 13.86
CA LEU A 226 1.59 30.71 14.38
C LEU A 226 0.53 30.85 13.29
N GLU A 227 0.90 31.36 12.11
CA GLU A 227 -0.01 31.53 10.99
C GLU A 227 -0.51 30.17 10.46
N LEU A 228 0.37 29.18 10.33
CA LEU A 228 0.00 27.82 9.95
C LEU A 228 -1.02 27.23 10.93
N CYS A 229 -0.77 27.35 12.24
CA CYS A 229 -1.70 26.92 13.26
C CYS A 229 -3.03 27.67 13.18
N HIS A 230 -3.00 29.00 13.02
CA HIS A 230 -4.19 29.83 12.93
C HIS A 230 -5.08 29.43 11.74
N GLN A 231 -4.50 29.26 10.55
CA GLN A 231 -5.25 28.82 9.37
C GLN A 231 -5.72 27.37 9.48
N LEU A 232 -4.89 26.48 10.04
CA LEU A 232 -5.23 25.07 10.18
C LEU A 232 -6.42 24.87 11.12
N LEU A 233 -6.47 25.60 12.24
CA LEU A 233 -7.56 25.52 13.22
C LEU A 233 -8.90 26.07 12.69
N GLN A 234 -8.90 26.75 11.54
CA GLN A 234 -10.10 27.29 10.90
C GLN A 234 -10.69 26.35 9.85
N ARG A 235 -10.12 25.17 9.65
CA ARG A 235 -10.57 24.20 8.65
C ARG A 235 -10.55 22.76 9.20
N PRO A 236 -11.24 21.82 8.53
CA PRO A 236 -11.10 20.41 8.85
C PRO A 236 -9.69 19.88 8.52
N PHE A 237 -9.17 19.00 9.37
CA PHE A 237 -7.93 18.22 9.18
C PHE A 237 -8.02 16.92 9.98
N ALA A 238 -7.23 15.90 9.62
CA ALA A 238 -7.23 14.63 10.37
C ALA A 238 -6.42 14.74 11.68
N SER A 239 -5.23 15.30 11.62
CA SER A 239 -4.40 15.57 12.79
C SER A 239 -3.35 16.65 12.53
N ALA A 240 -2.85 17.27 13.59
CA ALA A 240 -1.81 18.29 13.52
C ALA A 240 -0.79 18.10 14.63
N GLY A 241 0.49 18.32 14.33
CA GLY A 241 1.57 18.37 15.31
C GLY A 241 2.50 19.54 15.04
N LEU A 242 2.92 20.25 16.09
CA LEU A 242 3.88 21.35 16.04
C LEU A 242 5.12 20.95 16.83
N ILE A 243 6.31 21.11 16.25
CA ILE A 243 7.56 20.93 16.98
C ILE A 243 7.77 22.11 17.94
N GLY A 244 8.00 21.80 19.21
CA GLY A 244 8.15 22.82 20.25
C GLY A 244 8.29 22.23 21.64
N SER A 245 8.82 23.03 22.57
CA SER A 245 8.70 22.80 24.01
C SER A 245 7.29 23.17 24.48
N ALA A 246 6.91 22.76 25.70
CA ALA A 246 5.62 23.14 26.29
C ALA A 246 5.41 24.66 26.47
N THR A 247 6.48 25.45 26.35
CA THR A 247 6.47 26.92 26.43
C THR A 247 6.30 27.62 25.08
N LYS A 248 6.32 26.86 23.97
CA LYS A 248 6.05 27.34 22.62
C LYS A 248 4.57 27.12 22.30
#